data_AF-A0YGU2-F1
#
_entry.id   AF-A0YGU2-F1
#
_cell.length_a   1.000
_cell.length_b   1.000
_cell.length_c   1.000
_cell.angle_alpha   90.00
_cell.angle_beta   90.00
_cell.angle_gamma   90.00
#
_symmetry.space_group_name_H-M   'P 1'
#
loop_
_entity.id
_entity.type
_entity.pdbx_description
1 polymer ?
#
loop_
_entity_poly.entity_id
_entity_poly.type
_entity_poly.pdbx_seq_one_letter_code
_entity_poly.pdbx_strand_id
1 'polypeptide(L)'
;MGRFDRCQTATVSEANMLIRLKNINRFIAVMIVALSLAVSLSTQAQQVNYPGDRYGYDNTTPRVFISDDKHIEECGSCHMAYPPELLPKESWEKIIARLDDHFNENAELDAETSAYLLTYLQLNGLQNDHPSIETVAPWFKSLPGNAPLRITELPGFLAHHEDPIRRLGEGSDVEGFFSPCEDCHKEAASGIFNKERIFRGYGPVFKRFSGEN
;
A
#
# COMPACT_ATOMS: atom_id res chain seq x y z
N MET A 1 -33.14 84.88 2.95
CA MET A 1 -32.43 83.83 3.71
C MET A 1 -32.58 82.51 2.96
N GLY A 2 -31.49 81.79 2.69
CA GLY A 2 -31.54 80.39 2.26
C GLY A 2 -31.28 80.11 0.77
N ARG A 3 -30.01 80.12 0.33
CA ARG A 3 -29.56 79.39 -0.87
C ARG A 3 -28.04 79.23 -0.98
N PHE A 4 -27.35 78.62 -0.01
CA PHE A 4 -25.91 78.28 -0.19
C PHE A 4 -25.40 76.95 0.39
N ASP A 5 -26.19 76.14 1.12
CA ASP A 5 -25.63 74.96 1.82
C ASP A 5 -25.62 73.62 1.02
N ARG A 6 -25.97 73.61 -0.26
CA ARG A 6 -26.23 72.35 -1.00
C ARG A 6 -25.07 71.80 -1.83
N CYS A 7 -23.91 72.46 -1.87
CA CYS A 7 -22.75 71.98 -2.66
C CYS A 7 -21.69 71.21 -1.85
N GLN A 8 -21.67 71.31 -0.52
CA GLN A 8 -20.55 70.79 0.28
C GLN A 8 -20.73 69.36 0.79
N THR A 9 -21.97 68.83 0.75
CA THR A 9 -22.30 67.48 1.22
C THR A 9 -22.02 66.38 0.19
N ALA A 10 -22.04 66.71 -1.11
CA ALA A 10 -21.82 65.74 -2.18
C ALA A 10 -20.35 65.25 -2.23
N THR A 11 -19.39 66.16 -2.06
CA THR A 11 -17.94 65.85 -2.17
C THR A 11 -17.43 64.98 -1.02
N VAL A 12 -17.97 65.16 0.18
CA VAL A 12 -17.64 64.34 1.37
C VAL A 12 -18.20 62.92 1.23
N SER A 13 -19.39 62.78 0.65
CA SER A 13 -20.02 61.47 0.39
C SER A 13 -19.24 60.66 -0.64
N GLU A 14 -18.79 61.30 -1.73
CA GLU A 14 -17.98 60.65 -2.77
C GLU A 14 -16.60 60.24 -2.25
N ALA A 15 -15.93 61.12 -1.48
CA ALA A 15 -14.64 60.80 -0.86
C ALA A 15 -14.75 59.62 0.13
N ASN A 16 -15.79 59.58 0.96
CA ASN A 16 -16.04 58.47 1.89
C ASN A 16 -16.35 57.16 1.16
N MET A 17 -17.08 57.22 0.04
CA MET A 17 -17.37 56.04 -0.79
C MET A 17 -16.10 55.49 -1.44
N LEU A 18 -15.22 56.35 -1.97
CA LEU A 18 -13.93 55.95 -2.55
C LEU A 18 -12.99 55.35 -1.50
N ILE A 19 -12.95 55.90 -0.28
CA ILE A 19 -12.18 55.34 0.83
C ILE A 19 -12.71 53.95 1.22
N ARG A 20 -14.04 53.77 1.29
CA ARG A 20 -14.64 52.46 1.56
C ARG A 20 -14.33 51.44 0.47
N LEU A 21 -14.42 51.81 -0.80
CA LEU A 21 -14.06 50.93 -1.93
C LEU A 21 -12.59 50.54 -1.91
N LYS A 22 -11.69 51.48 -1.61
CA LYS A 22 -10.24 51.21 -1.50
C LYS A 22 -9.92 50.29 -0.31
N ASN A 23 -10.64 50.44 0.79
CA ASN A 23 -10.50 49.55 1.96
C ASN A 23 -11.05 48.16 1.66
N ILE A 24 -12.21 48.04 1.00
CA ILE A 24 -12.78 46.75 0.57
C ILE A 24 -11.82 46.02 -0.38
N ASN A 25 -11.26 46.71 -1.38
CA ASN A 25 -10.30 46.11 -2.32
C ASN A 25 -9.01 45.66 -1.61
N ARG A 26 -8.56 46.40 -0.59
CA ARG A 26 -7.41 45.99 0.25
C ARG A 26 -7.73 44.75 1.07
N PHE A 27 -8.92 44.67 1.67
CA PHE A 27 -9.35 43.47 2.39
C PHE A 27 -9.46 42.26 1.46
N ILE A 28 -10.05 42.42 0.28
CA ILE A 28 -10.15 41.35 -0.72
C ILE A 28 -8.76 40.87 -1.16
N ALA A 29 -7.82 41.79 -1.45
CA ALA A 29 -6.46 41.44 -1.84
C ALA A 29 -5.71 40.67 -0.73
N VAL A 30 -5.85 41.10 0.54
CA VAL A 30 -5.24 40.40 1.68
C VAL A 30 -5.85 39.01 1.87
N MET A 31 -7.17 38.86 1.69
CA MET A 31 -7.83 37.55 1.77
C MET A 31 -7.40 36.60 0.64
N ILE A 32 -7.24 37.10 -0.59
CA ILE A 32 -6.77 36.29 -1.73
C ILE A 32 -5.32 35.81 -1.50
N VAL A 33 -4.43 36.69 -1.02
CA VAL A 33 -3.05 36.30 -0.69
C VAL A 33 -3.01 35.30 0.48
N ALA A 34 -3.80 35.51 1.53
CA ALA A 34 -3.87 34.59 2.66
C ALA A 34 -4.42 33.20 2.26
N LEU A 35 -5.43 33.16 1.40
CA LEU A 35 -5.97 31.90 0.87
C LEU A 35 -4.96 31.18 -0.03
N SER A 36 -4.19 31.92 -0.83
CA SER A 36 -3.13 31.37 -1.69
C SER A 36 -1.97 30.78 -0.88
N LEU A 37 -1.59 31.43 0.23
CA LEU A 37 -0.61 30.87 1.17
C LEU A 37 -1.16 29.63 1.87
N ALA A 38 -2.44 29.60 2.27
CA ALA A 38 -3.05 28.43 2.91
C ALA A 38 -3.06 27.19 1.99
N VAL A 39 -3.33 27.36 0.69
CA VAL A 39 -3.27 26.24 -0.28
C VAL A 39 -1.84 25.68 -0.40
N SER A 40 -0.82 26.53 -0.25
CA SER A 40 0.59 26.14 -0.39
C SER A 40 1.15 25.36 0.82
N LEU A 41 0.47 25.35 1.96
CA LEU A 41 0.86 24.53 3.13
C LEU A 41 0.25 23.12 3.12
N SER A 42 -0.47 22.74 2.06
CA SER A 42 -1.19 21.46 2.00
C SER A 42 -0.37 20.30 1.39
N THR A 43 0.85 20.54 0.91
CA THR A 43 1.72 19.45 0.39
C THR A 43 2.56 18.85 1.52
N GLN A 44 1.94 18.47 2.62
CA GLN A 44 2.48 17.36 3.38
C GLN A 44 2.10 16.13 2.56
N ALA A 45 3.09 15.49 1.91
CA ALA A 45 2.91 14.16 1.35
C ALA A 45 2.39 13.29 2.49
N GLN A 46 1.08 13.03 2.48
CA GLN A 46 0.42 12.22 3.47
C GLN A 46 1.06 10.84 3.32
N GLN A 47 1.79 10.38 4.34
CA GLN A 47 2.27 9.00 4.36
C GLN A 47 1.03 8.14 4.18
N VAL A 48 0.88 7.52 3.01
CA VAL A 48 -0.21 6.61 2.73
C VAL A 48 0.10 5.36 3.53
N ASN A 49 -0.28 5.38 4.81
CA ASN A 49 -0.33 4.17 5.62
C ASN A 49 -1.50 3.38 5.06
N TYR A 50 -1.20 2.31 4.33
CA TYR A 50 -2.24 1.44 3.84
C TYR A 50 -2.75 0.58 5.00
N PRO A 51 -4.07 0.34 5.11
CA PRO A 51 -4.59 -0.57 6.12
C PRO A 51 -3.95 -1.96 5.94
N GLY A 52 -3.25 -2.49 6.94
CA GLY A 52 -2.52 -3.76 6.84
C GLY A 52 -0.99 -3.63 6.86
N ASP A 53 -0.44 -2.42 6.78
CA ASP A 53 1.00 -2.20 6.95
C ASP A 53 1.39 -2.48 8.42
N ARG A 54 1.98 -3.66 8.65
CA ARG A 54 2.44 -4.07 9.99
C ARG A 54 3.56 -3.15 10.48
N TYR A 55 3.57 -2.83 11.77
CA TYR A 55 4.55 -1.93 12.37
C TYR A 55 5.98 -2.49 12.21
N GLY A 56 6.83 -1.82 11.43
CA GLY A 56 8.23 -2.22 11.19
C GLY A 56 8.59 -2.62 9.75
N TYR A 57 7.68 -2.45 8.80
CA TYR A 57 7.92 -2.65 7.36
C TYR A 57 7.90 -1.33 6.57
N ASP A 58 8.38 -1.38 5.32
CA ASP A 58 8.37 -0.21 4.45
C ASP A 58 6.98 0.03 3.86
N ASN A 59 6.31 1.06 4.37
CA ASN A 59 5.00 1.54 3.92
C ASN A 59 5.10 2.70 2.91
N THR A 60 6.32 3.08 2.53
CA THR A 60 6.57 4.23 1.64
C THR A 60 6.84 3.80 0.21
N THR A 61 7.29 2.55 0.00
CA THR A 61 7.57 2.05 -1.35
C THR A 61 6.28 1.74 -2.12
N PRO A 62 6.08 2.36 -3.31
CA PRO A 62 4.92 2.07 -4.15
C PRO A 62 4.84 0.59 -4.53
N ARG A 63 3.62 0.06 -4.58
CA ARG A 63 3.39 -1.32 -5.02
C ARG A 63 3.68 -1.45 -6.51
N VAL A 64 4.31 -2.56 -6.89
CA VAL A 64 4.66 -2.86 -8.29
C VAL A 64 3.63 -3.76 -8.99
N PHE A 65 2.51 -4.04 -8.32
CA PHE A 65 1.35 -4.76 -8.87
C PHE A 65 0.11 -3.85 -8.85
N ILE A 66 -0.93 -4.22 -9.59
CA ILE A 66 -2.21 -3.49 -9.61
C ILE A 66 -2.85 -3.62 -8.23
N SER A 67 -2.82 -2.56 -7.43
CA SER A 67 -3.31 -2.57 -6.06
C SER A 67 -4.82 -2.31 -5.97
N ASP A 68 -5.45 -2.90 -4.96
CA ASP A 68 -6.86 -2.66 -4.60
C ASP A 68 -6.98 -2.47 -3.08
N ASP A 69 -7.64 -1.40 -2.66
CA ASP A 69 -7.73 -1.01 -1.24
C ASP A 69 -8.53 -2.02 -0.41
N LYS A 70 -9.58 -2.62 -0.98
CA LYS A 70 -10.40 -3.62 -0.30
C LYS A 70 -9.64 -4.93 -0.12
N HIS A 71 -8.86 -5.34 -1.12
CA HIS A 71 -7.93 -6.47 -0.97
C HIS A 71 -6.91 -6.22 0.14
N ILE A 72 -6.35 -5.02 0.19
CA ILE A 72 -5.37 -4.66 1.21
C ILE A 72 -5.99 -4.66 2.61
N GLU A 73 -7.19 -4.10 2.78
CA GLU A 73 -7.91 -4.05 4.05
C GLU A 73 -8.31 -5.45 4.55
N GLU A 74 -9.00 -6.23 3.71
CA GLU A 74 -9.57 -7.52 4.13
C GLU A 74 -8.50 -8.61 4.22
N CYS A 75 -7.68 -8.78 3.17
CA CYS A 75 -6.65 -9.82 3.11
C CYS A 75 -5.37 -9.44 3.86
N GLY A 76 -5.24 -8.18 4.29
CA GLY A 76 -4.13 -7.67 5.10
C GLY A 76 -4.34 -7.73 6.62
N SER A 77 -5.52 -8.19 7.07
CA SER A 77 -5.93 -8.14 8.48
C SER A 77 -5.15 -9.08 9.41
N CYS A 78 -4.75 -10.25 8.91
CA CYS A 78 -4.06 -11.29 9.69
C CYS A 78 -2.62 -11.50 9.23
N HIS A 79 -2.37 -11.45 7.93
CA HIS A 79 -1.06 -11.50 7.28
C HIS A 79 -0.92 -10.36 6.26
N MET A 80 0.26 -10.17 5.66
CA MET A 80 0.37 -9.21 4.56
C MET A 80 -0.66 -9.52 3.48
N ALA A 81 -1.23 -8.50 2.84
CA ALA A 81 -2.04 -8.70 1.65
C ALA A 81 -1.11 -9.18 0.52
N TYR A 82 -1.09 -10.50 0.29
CA TYR A 82 -0.17 -11.11 -0.67
C TYR A 82 -0.39 -10.55 -2.08
N PRO A 83 0.67 -10.13 -2.79
CA PRO A 83 0.54 -9.71 -4.19
C PRO A 83 -0.19 -10.79 -5.01
N PRO A 84 -1.23 -10.42 -5.79
CA PRO A 84 -2.05 -11.40 -6.51
C PRO A 84 -1.24 -12.29 -7.46
N GLU A 85 -0.14 -11.76 -8.02
CA GLU A 85 0.77 -12.44 -8.94
C GLU A 85 1.56 -13.60 -8.29
N LEU A 86 1.41 -13.85 -6.99
CA LEU A 86 2.09 -14.96 -6.30
C LEU A 86 1.37 -16.31 -6.41
N LEU A 87 0.11 -16.34 -6.82
CA LEU A 87 -0.66 -17.57 -7.04
C LEU A 87 -1.43 -17.51 -8.37
N PRO A 88 -1.63 -18.65 -9.02
CA PRO A 88 -2.50 -18.70 -10.19
C PRO A 88 -3.96 -18.51 -9.80
N LYS A 89 -4.76 -18.09 -10.78
CA LYS A 89 -6.19 -17.85 -10.66
C LYS A 89 -6.94 -18.97 -9.92
N GLU A 90 -6.66 -20.22 -10.27
CA GLU A 90 -7.34 -21.39 -9.73
C GLU A 90 -7.05 -21.62 -8.24
N SER A 91 -5.88 -21.18 -7.75
CA SER A 91 -5.56 -21.23 -6.32
C SER A 91 -6.34 -20.17 -5.56
N TRP A 92 -6.44 -18.94 -6.09
CA TRP A 92 -7.24 -17.87 -5.48
C TRP A 92 -8.72 -18.22 -5.41
N GLU A 93 -9.28 -18.82 -6.46
CA GLU A 93 -10.66 -19.32 -6.47
C GLU A 93 -10.93 -20.27 -5.30
N LYS A 94 -10.04 -21.24 -5.08
CA LYS A 94 -10.19 -22.23 -4.00
C LYS A 94 -10.03 -21.61 -2.62
N ILE A 95 -9.17 -20.60 -2.48
CA ILE A 95 -8.97 -19.87 -1.21
C ILE A 95 -10.23 -19.08 -0.86
N ILE A 96 -10.75 -18.25 -1.78
CA ILE A 96 -11.94 -17.43 -1.52
C ILE A 96 -13.18 -18.28 -1.27
N ALA A 97 -13.28 -19.45 -1.90
CA ALA A 97 -14.40 -20.38 -1.70
C ALA A 97 -14.42 -21.07 -0.32
N ARG A 98 -13.35 -20.97 0.47
CA ARG A 98 -13.19 -21.68 1.76
C ARG A 98 -12.64 -20.77 2.86
N LEU A 99 -13.07 -19.52 2.90
CA LEU A 99 -12.63 -18.57 3.93
C LEU A 99 -13.08 -18.95 5.35
N ASP A 100 -14.11 -19.80 5.48
CA ASP A 100 -14.55 -20.42 6.74
C ASP A 100 -13.53 -21.41 7.32
N ASP A 101 -12.66 -21.97 6.48
CA ASP A 101 -11.55 -22.86 6.82
C ASP A 101 -10.25 -22.37 6.16
N HIS A 102 -9.86 -21.14 6.52
CA HIS A 102 -8.70 -20.45 6.00
C HIS A 102 -7.45 -20.83 6.80
N PHE A 103 -6.93 -22.03 6.56
CA PHE A 103 -5.72 -22.56 7.23
C PHE A 103 -5.86 -22.62 8.76
N ASN A 104 -6.96 -23.21 9.22
CA ASN A 104 -7.37 -23.35 10.63
C ASN A 104 -7.84 -22.04 11.30
N GLU A 105 -8.10 -20.99 10.52
CA GLU A 105 -8.72 -19.75 10.97
C GLU A 105 -10.03 -19.49 10.18
N ASN A 106 -10.94 -18.71 10.77
CA ASN A 106 -12.11 -18.20 10.05
C ASN A 106 -11.80 -16.78 9.57
N ALA A 107 -11.80 -16.61 8.24
CA ALA A 107 -11.62 -15.35 7.55
C ALA A 107 -12.83 -15.01 6.67
N GLU A 108 -14.03 -15.47 7.05
CA GLU A 108 -15.27 -15.25 6.29
C GLU A 108 -15.52 -13.76 6.08
N LEU A 109 -15.92 -13.43 4.86
CA LEU A 109 -16.35 -12.11 4.46
C LEU A 109 -17.79 -12.21 3.98
N ASP A 110 -18.47 -11.07 3.91
CA ASP A 110 -19.78 -11.04 3.27
C ASP A 110 -19.67 -11.40 1.77
N ALA A 111 -20.76 -11.93 1.20
CA ALA A 111 -20.76 -12.45 -0.16
C ALA A 111 -20.40 -11.41 -1.23
N GLU A 112 -20.74 -10.13 -1.01
CA GLU A 112 -20.41 -9.05 -1.94
C GLU A 112 -18.90 -8.79 -1.94
N THR A 113 -18.32 -8.68 -0.74
CA THR A 113 -16.87 -8.53 -0.56
C THR A 113 -16.10 -9.73 -1.11
N SER A 114 -16.52 -10.98 -0.83
CA SER A 114 -15.87 -12.17 -1.37
C SER A 114 -15.91 -12.21 -2.91
N ALA A 115 -17.04 -11.88 -3.54
CA ALA A 115 -17.17 -11.89 -4.99
C ALA A 115 -16.31 -10.79 -5.66
N TYR A 116 -16.25 -9.61 -5.04
CA TYR A 116 -15.37 -8.53 -5.47
C TYR A 116 -13.90 -8.95 -5.43
N LEU A 117 -13.44 -9.47 -4.29
CA LEU A 117 -12.06 -9.89 -4.09
C LEU A 117 -11.68 -11.04 -5.02
N LEU A 118 -12.58 -12.00 -5.24
CA LEU A 118 -12.36 -13.08 -6.19
C LEU A 118 -12.08 -12.52 -7.59
N THR A 119 -12.91 -11.58 -8.05
CA THR A 119 -12.75 -10.97 -9.38
C THR A 119 -11.39 -10.27 -9.49
N TYR A 120 -11.01 -9.48 -8.49
CA TYR A 120 -9.72 -8.80 -8.44
C TYR A 120 -8.55 -9.80 -8.47
N LEU A 121 -8.56 -10.84 -7.62
CA LEU A 121 -7.48 -11.83 -7.54
C LEU A 121 -7.37 -12.67 -8.81
N GLN A 122 -8.49 -12.99 -9.46
CA GLN A 122 -8.48 -13.74 -10.72
C GLN A 122 -7.91 -12.93 -11.89
N LEU A 123 -8.20 -11.63 -11.94
CA LEU A 123 -7.73 -10.74 -13.00
C LEU A 123 -6.25 -10.39 -12.89
N ASN A 124 -5.72 -10.39 -11.67
CA ASN A 124 -4.35 -9.96 -11.38
C ASN A 124 -3.45 -11.14 -10.91
N GLY A 125 -3.97 -12.37 -10.97
CA GLY A 125 -3.25 -13.57 -10.57
C GLY A 125 -2.06 -13.90 -11.47
N LEU A 126 -1.26 -14.89 -11.08
CA LEU A 126 -0.12 -15.37 -11.87
C LEU A 126 -0.60 -15.94 -13.22
N GLN A 127 -0.18 -15.31 -14.32
CA GLN A 127 -0.52 -15.68 -15.69
C GLN A 127 0.66 -15.49 -16.66
N ASN A 128 0.56 -16.07 -17.87
CA ASN A 128 1.65 -16.11 -18.86
C ASN A 128 1.97 -14.77 -19.55
N ASP A 129 1.01 -13.85 -19.61
CA ASP A 129 0.99 -12.68 -20.50
C ASP A 129 0.88 -11.33 -19.77
N HIS A 130 0.89 -11.35 -18.43
CA HIS A 130 0.91 -10.14 -17.62
C HIS A 130 2.35 -9.70 -17.32
N PRO A 131 2.64 -8.41 -17.15
CA PRO A 131 3.89 -7.93 -16.59
C PRO A 131 3.98 -8.32 -15.11
N SER A 132 4.15 -9.61 -14.83
CA SER A 132 4.45 -10.11 -13.50
C SER A 132 5.67 -9.39 -12.93
N ILE A 133 5.72 -9.20 -11.61
CA ILE A 133 6.98 -8.92 -10.90
C ILE A 133 8.07 -9.83 -11.51
N GLU A 134 9.15 -9.26 -12.07
CA GLU A 134 10.14 -10.00 -12.87
C GLU A 134 10.67 -11.26 -12.17
N THR A 135 10.68 -11.25 -10.84
CA THR A 135 11.14 -12.37 -9.99
C THR A 135 10.19 -13.57 -9.95
N VAL A 136 8.90 -13.40 -10.24
CA VAL A 136 7.87 -14.46 -10.12
C VAL A 136 7.34 -14.94 -11.47
N ALA A 137 7.54 -14.18 -12.55
CA ALA A 137 7.25 -14.60 -13.93
C ALA A 137 7.69 -16.04 -14.24
N PRO A 138 8.91 -16.48 -13.86
CA PRO A 138 9.38 -17.83 -14.17
C PRO A 138 8.58 -18.93 -13.48
N TRP A 139 7.86 -18.64 -12.39
CA TRP A 139 7.13 -19.62 -11.59
C TRP A 139 5.96 -20.21 -12.37
N PHE A 140 5.38 -19.46 -13.31
CA PHE A 140 4.30 -19.96 -14.15
C PHE A 140 4.72 -21.25 -14.88
N LYS A 141 5.96 -21.30 -15.38
CA LYS A 141 6.48 -22.43 -16.18
C LYS A 141 6.60 -23.73 -15.38
N SER A 142 6.65 -23.64 -14.04
CA SER A 142 6.76 -24.78 -13.15
C SER A 142 5.46 -25.10 -12.41
N LEU A 143 4.34 -24.44 -12.75
CA LEU A 143 3.06 -24.72 -12.12
C LEU A 143 2.59 -26.15 -12.45
N PRO A 144 2.24 -26.96 -11.42
CA PRO A 144 1.59 -28.23 -11.64
C PRO A 144 0.14 -28.01 -12.08
N GLY A 145 -0.46 -29.00 -12.77
CA GLY A 145 -1.86 -28.93 -13.20
C GLY A 145 -2.86 -28.74 -12.04
N ASN A 146 -2.48 -29.17 -10.84
CA ASN A 146 -3.17 -28.84 -9.59
C ASN A 146 -2.26 -27.97 -8.73
N ALA A 147 -2.32 -26.66 -8.93
CA ALA A 147 -1.53 -25.71 -8.16
C ALA A 147 -1.86 -25.79 -6.65
N PRO A 148 -0.83 -25.76 -5.77
CA PRO A 148 -0.99 -25.60 -4.32
C PRO A 148 -1.77 -24.34 -3.93
N LEU A 149 -2.30 -24.34 -2.71
CA LEU A 149 -2.98 -23.16 -2.13
C LEU A 149 -2.01 -22.25 -1.37
N ARG A 150 -0.88 -22.76 -0.89
CA ARG A 150 0.14 -21.94 -0.23
C ARG A 150 1.19 -21.50 -1.25
N ILE A 151 1.51 -20.21 -1.26
CA ILE A 151 2.60 -19.65 -2.07
C ILE A 151 3.92 -20.38 -1.77
N THR A 152 4.14 -20.70 -0.49
CA THR A 152 5.35 -21.37 0.01
C THR A 152 5.51 -22.81 -0.48
N GLU A 153 4.48 -23.40 -1.08
CA GLU A 153 4.49 -24.76 -1.64
C GLU A 153 4.68 -24.76 -3.16
N LEU A 154 4.68 -23.58 -3.82
CA LEU A 154 4.90 -23.51 -5.25
C LEU A 154 6.32 -23.99 -5.62
N PRO A 155 6.49 -24.77 -6.70
CA PRO A 155 7.82 -25.19 -7.14
C PRO A 155 8.78 -24.02 -7.40
N GLY A 156 8.26 -22.92 -7.97
CA GLY A 156 9.02 -21.68 -8.16
C GLY A 156 9.46 -21.01 -6.86
N PHE A 157 8.63 -21.06 -5.82
CA PHE A 157 8.98 -20.57 -4.49
C PHE A 157 10.12 -21.40 -3.89
N LEU A 158 9.95 -22.73 -3.86
CA LEU A 158 10.90 -23.67 -3.29
C LEU A 158 12.27 -23.56 -3.97
N ALA A 159 12.31 -23.46 -5.30
CA ALA A 159 13.54 -23.28 -6.05
C ALA A 159 14.26 -21.97 -5.69
N HIS A 160 13.54 -20.87 -5.46
CA HIS A 160 14.16 -19.60 -5.09
C HIS A 160 14.63 -19.55 -3.63
N HIS A 161 14.04 -20.36 -2.76
CA HIS A 161 14.31 -20.42 -1.32
C HIS A 161 15.15 -21.64 -0.89
N GLU A 162 15.63 -22.45 -1.82
CA GLU A 162 16.47 -23.64 -1.53
C GLU A 162 17.71 -23.30 -0.66
N ASP A 163 18.44 -22.23 -1.00
CA ASP A 163 19.64 -21.83 -0.24
C ASP A 163 19.30 -21.31 1.17
N PRO A 164 18.29 -20.41 1.37
CA PRO A 164 17.79 -20.07 2.70
C PRO A 164 17.35 -21.26 3.54
N ILE A 165 16.54 -22.18 3.00
CA ILE A 165 16.08 -23.39 3.69
C ILE A 165 17.29 -24.18 4.19
N ARG A 166 18.26 -24.44 3.31
CA ARG A 166 19.50 -25.16 3.66
C ARG A 166 20.32 -24.45 4.73
N ARG A 167 20.37 -23.12 4.74
CA ARG A 167 21.18 -22.33 5.68
C ARG A 167 20.54 -22.14 7.05
N LEU A 168 19.21 -22.05 7.09
CA LEU A 168 18.44 -21.88 8.32
C LEU A 168 18.27 -23.21 9.08
N GLY A 169 18.33 -24.34 8.37
CA GLY A 169 18.29 -25.68 8.96
C GLY A 169 16.90 -26.08 9.43
N GLU A 170 16.83 -27.06 10.33
CA GLU A 170 15.56 -27.67 10.79
C GLU A 170 14.53 -26.66 11.33
N GLY A 171 14.98 -25.50 11.81
CA GLY A 171 14.10 -24.43 12.29
C GLY A 171 13.22 -23.82 11.19
N SER A 172 13.63 -23.92 9.91
CA SER A 172 12.84 -23.43 8.78
C SER A 172 11.86 -24.45 8.21
N ASP A 173 11.89 -25.69 8.69
CA ASP A 173 11.04 -26.79 8.17
C ASP A 173 9.64 -26.82 8.81
N VAL A 174 9.36 -25.89 9.72
CA VAL A 174 8.06 -25.74 10.39
C VAL A 174 7.04 -25.14 9.42
N GLU A 175 5.83 -25.70 9.39
CA GLU A 175 4.71 -25.17 8.60
C GLU A 175 4.47 -23.70 8.93
N GLY A 176 4.33 -22.88 7.88
CA GLY A 176 4.10 -21.43 8.03
C GLY A 176 5.36 -20.60 8.29
N PHE A 177 6.55 -21.19 8.47
CA PHE A 177 7.79 -20.44 8.72
C PHE A 177 8.05 -19.35 7.67
N PHE A 178 7.79 -19.66 6.39
CA PHE A 178 7.99 -18.73 5.28
C PHE A 178 6.77 -17.87 4.94
N SER A 179 5.64 -18.04 5.63
CA SER A 179 4.41 -17.27 5.36
C SER A 179 4.56 -15.77 5.66
N PRO A 180 5.26 -15.33 6.72
CA PRO A 180 5.57 -13.92 6.95
C PRO A 180 6.70 -13.44 6.01
N CYS A 181 6.42 -13.31 4.71
CA CYS A 181 7.44 -12.92 3.71
C CYS A 181 8.20 -11.66 4.11
N GLU A 182 7.51 -10.73 4.77
CA GLU A 182 8.06 -9.44 5.18
C GLU A 182 9.21 -9.56 6.19
N ASP A 183 9.30 -10.66 6.95
CA ASP A 183 10.37 -10.86 7.94
C ASP A 183 11.75 -10.85 7.30
N CYS A 184 11.87 -11.40 6.09
CA CYS A 184 13.07 -11.35 5.26
C CYS A 184 13.00 -10.26 4.18
N HIS A 185 11.82 -10.08 3.58
CA HIS A 185 11.59 -9.16 2.45
C HIS A 185 10.76 -7.95 2.91
N LYS A 186 11.40 -6.94 3.51
CA LYS A 186 10.70 -5.79 4.12
C LYS A 186 9.74 -5.00 3.22
N GLU A 187 9.80 -5.21 1.91
CA GLU A 187 8.99 -4.56 0.88
C GLU A 187 8.06 -5.56 0.16
N ALA A 188 7.84 -6.75 0.74
CA ALA A 188 7.02 -7.80 0.15
C ALA A 188 5.57 -7.37 -0.07
N ALA A 189 4.99 -6.55 0.82
CA ALA A 189 3.66 -5.95 0.65
C ALA A 189 3.56 -5.02 -0.59
N SER A 190 4.70 -4.55 -1.10
CA SER A 190 4.81 -3.78 -2.33
C SER A 190 5.15 -4.65 -3.55
N GLY A 191 5.22 -5.98 -3.39
CA GLY A 191 5.57 -6.91 -4.47
C GLY A 191 7.08 -7.03 -4.73
N ILE A 192 7.93 -6.54 -3.83
CA ILE A 192 9.37 -6.47 -4.05
C ILE A 192 10.07 -7.56 -3.24
N PHE A 193 10.59 -8.56 -3.97
CA PHE A 193 11.27 -9.73 -3.39
C PHE A 193 12.76 -9.83 -3.77
N ASN A 194 13.34 -8.76 -4.33
CA ASN A 194 14.72 -8.74 -4.79
C ASN A 194 15.70 -9.11 -3.66
N LYS A 195 16.56 -10.12 -3.92
CA LYS A 195 17.54 -10.64 -2.96
C LYS A 195 18.54 -9.57 -2.48
N GLU A 196 18.86 -8.60 -3.32
CA GLU A 196 19.76 -7.48 -2.98
C GLU A 196 19.11 -6.50 -1.98
N ARG A 197 17.78 -6.49 -1.90
CA ARG A 197 16.99 -5.64 -1.00
C ARG A 197 16.59 -6.34 0.30
N ILE A 198 17.03 -7.59 0.49
CA ILE A 198 16.95 -8.29 1.77
C ILE A 198 17.92 -7.59 2.74
N PHE A 199 17.50 -6.48 3.35
CA PHE A 199 18.30 -5.77 4.34
C PHE A 199 18.34 -6.54 5.66
N ARG A 200 19.52 -6.53 6.28
CA ARG A 200 19.85 -7.24 7.53
C ARG A 200 18.98 -6.74 8.71
N GLY A 201 17.98 -7.53 9.11
CA GLY A 201 17.48 -7.57 10.49
C GLY A 201 15.96 -7.75 10.66
N TYR A 202 15.50 -8.99 10.91
CA TYR A 202 15.27 -9.46 12.27
C TYR A 202 15.33 -11.00 12.36
N GLY A 203 15.63 -11.48 13.58
CA GLY A 203 16.27 -12.76 13.94
C GLY A 203 17.50 -12.42 14.79
N PRO A 204 17.84 -13.16 15.87
CA PRO A 204 18.93 -12.79 16.77
C PRO A 204 20.21 -12.54 15.96
N VAL A 205 20.98 -11.52 16.34
CA VAL A 205 22.31 -11.30 15.78
C VAL A 205 23.10 -12.59 16.01
N PHE A 206 23.24 -13.42 14.99
CA PHE A 206 24.20 -14.51 15.05
C PHE A 206 25.57 -13.84 15.21
N LYS A 207 26.14 -13.94 16.41
CA LYS A 207 27.53 -13.58 16.70
C LYS A 207 28.44 -14.44 15.79
N ARG A 208 28.62 -14.03 14.54
CA ARG A 208 29.61 -14.65 13.65
C ARG A 208 30.61 -13.63 13.09
N PHE A 209 30.39 -12.33 13.32
CA PHE A 209 31.32 -11.27 12.92
C PHE A 209 31.59 -10.20 13.98
N SER A 210 31.15 -10.39 15.22
CA SER A 210 31.69 -9.63 16.36
C SER A 210 32.90 -10.40 16.89
N GLY A 211 34.10 -9.97 16.51
CA GLY A 211 35.36 -10.54 16.99
C GLY A 211 35.59 -10.25 18.48
N GLU A 212 34.89 -10.96 19.35
CA GLU A 212 35.14 -11.04 20.79
C GLU A 212 34.89 -12.48 21.28
N ASN A 213 35.88 -13.34 21.03
CA ASN A 213 36.67 -14.13 21.99
C ASN A 213 37.37 -15.27 21.24
#